data_AF-A0A3D4QR93-F1
#
_entry.id   AF-A0A3D4QR93-F1
#
_cell.length_a   1.000
_cell.length_b   1.000
_cell.length_c   1.000
_cell.angle_alpha   90.00
_cell.angle_beta   90.00
_cell.angle_gamma   90.00
#
_symmetry.space_group_name_H-M   'P 1'
#
loop_
_entity.id
_entity.type
_entity.pdbx_description
1 polymer ?
#
loop_
_entity_poly.entity_id
_entity_poly.type
_entity_poly.pdbx_seq_one_letter_code
_entity_poly.pdbx_strand_id
1 'polypeptide(L)' 'MAAFEVLVKEYRNGMEECVHSGLISIVSPDGLKYFAGDPEHLMFYRSASKPVQAMPIVRSGVDKKYGLTDEEVAIMAGS' A
#
# COMPACT_ATOMS: atom_id res chain seq x y z
N MET A 1 -22.88 -7.45 -0.87
CA MET A 1 -22.43 -6.19 -0.23
C MET A 1 -21.50 -5.47 -1.20
N ALA A 2 -21.44 -4.13 -1.17
CA ALA A 2 -20.47 -3.41 -1.99
C ALA A 2 -19.06 -3.75 -1.49
N ALA A 3 -18.11 -4.00 -2.41
CA ALA A 3 -16.73 -4.33 -2.04
C ALA A 3 -16.01 -3.18 -1.33
N PHE A 4 -16.42 -1.93 -1.61
CA PHE A 4 -15.83 -0.72 -1.06
C PHE A 4 -16.72 -0.11 0.02
N GLU A 5 -16.09 0.43 1.07
CA GLU A 5 -16.76 1.12 2.18
C GLU A 5 -16.42 2.62 2.15
N VAL A 6 -17.35 3.48 2.57
CA VAL A 6 -17.07 4.92 2.71
C VAL A 6 -16.19 5.12 3.94
N LEU A 7 -14.92 5.49 3.72
CA LEU A 7 -13.93 5.64 4.78
C LEU A 7 -13.84 7.07 5.30
N VAL A 8 -13.93 8.04 4.40
CA VAL A 8 -13.79 9.47 4.73
C VAL A 8 -14.84 10.28 3.98
N LYS A 9 -15.46 11.21 4.70
CA LYS A 9 -16.33 12.24 4.14
C LYS A 9 -15.73 13.59 4.49
N GLU A 10 -15.44 14.39 3.48
CA GLU A 10 -14.92 15.75 3.65
C GLU A 10 -16.06 16.75 3.46
N TYR A 11 -16.07 17.79 4.30
CA TYR A 11 -17.10 18.82 4.28
C TYR A 11 -16.49 20.19 4.05
N ARG A 12 -17.09 20.98 3.17
CA ARG A 12 -16.74 22.39 2.93
C ARG A 12 -17.96 23.25 3.25
N ASN A 13 -17.81 24.15 4.23
CA ASN A 13 -18.89 25.01 4.72
C ASN A 13 -20.17 24.23 5.13
N GLY A 14 -19.99 23.07 5.78
CA GLY A 14 -21.10 22.22 6.25
C GLY A 14 -21.78 21.38 5.17
N MET A 15 -21.36 21.48 3.92
CA MET A 15 -21.83 20.60 2.83
C MET A 15 -20.82 19.48 2.57
N GLU A 16 -21.32 18.25 2.40
CA GLU A 16 -20.50 17.10 2.00
C GLU A 16 -19.93 17.38 0.60
N GLU A 17 -18.60 17.47 0.50
CA GLU A 17 -17.90 17.82 -0.73
C GLU A 17 -17.30 16.58 -1.39
N CYS A 18 -16.57 15.77 -0.63
CA CYS A 18 -15.91 14.56 -1.12
C CYS A 18 -16.30 13.34 -0.28
N VAL A 19 -16.44 12.20 -0.96
CA VAL A 19 -16.64 10.89 -0.34
C VAL A 19 -15.54 9.97 -0.86
N HIS A 20 -14.68 9.51 0.05
CA HIS A 20 -13.58 8.61 -0.25
C HIS A 20 -13.95 7.21 0.20
N SER A 21 -14.30 6.37 -0.78
CA SER A 21 -14.54 4.96 -0.55
C SER A 21 -13.27 4.15 -0.77
N GLY A 22 -13.06 3.12 0.03
CA GLY A 22 -11.86 2.30 -0.02
C GLY A 22 -12.04 0.97 0.70
N LEU A 23 -10.91 0.30 0.88
CA LEU A 23 -10.80 -0.91 1.67
C LEU A 23 -9.61 -0.76 2.60
N ILE A 24 -9.73 -1.31 3.82
CA ILE A 24 -8.63 -1.34 4.79
C ILE A 24 -8.53 -2.76 5.31
N SER A 25 -7.31 -3.29 5.43
CA SER A 25 -7.02 -4.56 6.08
C SER A 25 -5.86 -4.39 7.05
N ILE A 26 -6.06 -4.72 8.32
CA ILE A 26 -5.02 -4.72 9.36
C ILE A 26 -4.65 -6.17 9.63
N VAL A 27 -3.41 -6.53 9.30
CA VAL A 27 -2.89 -7.90 9.43
C VAL A 27 -1.78 -7.97 10.48
N SER A 28 -1.63 -9.16 11.05
CA SER A 28 -0.59 -9.51 12.02
C SER A 28 -0.03 -10.91 11.70
N PRO A 29 0.96 -11.42 12.45
CA PRO A 29 1.45 -12.78 12.27
C PRO A 29 0.37 -13.87 12.39
N ASP A 30 -0.67 -13.67 13.19
CA ASP A 30 -1.78 -14.64 13.33
C ASP A 30 -2.86 -14.49 12.23
N GLY A 31 -2.67 -13.57 11.28
CA GLY A 31 -3.64 -13.26 10.23
C GLY A 31 -4.36 -11.92 10.39
N LEU A 32 -5.50 -11.77 9.71
CA LEU A 32 -6.33 -10.56 9.66
C LEU A 32 -6.92 -10.25 11.04
N LYS A 33 -6.81 -8.99 11.47
CA LYS A 33 -7.33 -8.52 12.77
C LYS A 33 -8.53 -7.60 12.62
N TYR A 34 -8.50 -6.69 11.64
CA TYR A 34 -9.59 -5.75 11.37
C TYR A 34 -9.66 -5.47 9.87
N PHE A 35 -10.84 -5.07 9.40
CA PHE A 35 -11.02 -4.62 8.03
C PHE A 35 -12.18 -3.61 7.89
N ALA A 36 -12.17 -2.87 6.79
CA ALA A 36 -13.29 -2.08 6.29
C ALA A 36 -13.45 -2.40 4.78
N GLY A 37 -14.67 -2.66 4.32
CA GLY A 37 -14.93 -3.22 2.98
C GLY A 37 -14.68 -4.74 2.88
N ASP A 38 -14.28 -5.21 1.69
CA ASP A 38 -13.97 -6.63 1.41
C ASP A 38 -12.45 -6.90 1.36
N PRO A 39 -11.84 -7.57 2.36
CA PRO A 39 -10.40 -7.82 2.40
C PRO A 39 -9.90 -8.76 1.29
N GLU A 40 -10.79 -9.52 0.65
CA GLU A 40 -10.45 -10.45 -0.43
C GLU A 40 -10.62 -9.83 -1.83
N HIS A 41 -10.93 -8.52 -1.89
CA HIS A 41 -11.11 -7.82 -3.15
C HIS A 41 -9.81 -7.78 -3.97
N LEU A 42 -9.87 -8.30 -5.20
CA LEU A 42 -8.72 -8.31 -6.10
C LEU A 42 -8.50 -6.94 -6.73
N MET A 43 -7.29 -6.39 -6.58
CA MET A 43 -6.87 -5.15 -7.23
C MET A 43 -5.39 -5.18 -7.62
N PHE A 44 -5.02 -4.38 -8.63
CA PHE A 44 -3.62 -4.20 -8.97
C PHE A 44 -2.91 -3.38 -7.88
N TYR A 45 -1.68 -3.76 -7.51
CA TYR A 45 -0.86 -3.03 -6.54
C TYR A 45 -0.47 -1.62 -6.97
N ARG A 46 -0.52 -1.33 -8.28
CA ARG A 46 -0.07 -0.04 -8.84
C ARG A 46 1.35 0.31 -8.31
N SER A 47 1.58 1.56 -7.96
CA SER A 47 2.84 2.06 -7.40
C SER A 47 3.24 1.38 -6.08
N ALA A 48 2.29 0.82 -5.31
CA ALA A 48 2.59 0.11 -4.06
C ALA A 48 3.35 -1.21 -4.27
N SER A 49 3.55 -1.66 -5.52
CA SER A 49 4.36 -2.85 -5.84
C SER A 49 5.87 -2.61 -5.76
N LYS A 50 6.36 -1.38 -5.63
CA LYS A 50 7.79 -1.06 -5.65
C LYS A 50 8.65 -1.84 -4.65
N PRO A 51 8.24 -2.08 -3.39
CA PRO A 51 9.01 -2.94 -2.50
C PRO A 51 9.23 -4.35 -3.08
N VAL A 52 8.19 -4.94 -3.68
CA VAL A 52 8.28 -6.24 -4.36
C VAL A 52 9.20 -6.16 -5.58
N GLN A 53 9.13 -5.07 -6.35
CA GLN A 53 9.98 -4.82 -7.51
C GLN A 53 11.45 -4.55 -7.15
N ALA A 54 11.74 -4.05 -5.94
CA ALA A 54 13.09 -3.79 -5.45
C ALA A 54 13.80 -5.07 -4.93
N MET A 55 13.05 -6.08 -4.46
CA MET A 55 13.62 -7.32 -3.93
C MET A 55 14.66 -8.00 -4.85
N PRO A 56 14.46 -8.09 -6.19
CA PRO A 56 15.44 -8.71 -7.08
C PRO A 56 16.80 -8.00 -7.10
N ILE A 57 16.85 -6.68 -6.89
CA ILE A 57 18.10 -5.90 -6.84
C ILE A 57 18.96 -6.40 -5.67
N VAL A 58 18.37 -6.46 -4.48
CA VAL A 58 19.05 -6.95 -3.27
C VAL A 58 19.40 -8.43 -3.40
N ARG A 59 18.46 -9.25 -3.91
CA ARG A 59 18.67 -10.70 -4.04
C ARG A 59 19.75 -11.06 -5.05
N SER A 60 19.93 -10.25 -6.10
CA SER A 60 20.98 -10.46 -7.11
C SER A 60 22.33 -9.84 -6.72
N GLY A 61 22.42 -9.13 -5.59
CA GLY A 61 23.65 -8.48 -5.13
C GLY A 61 24.04 -7.26 -5.95
N VAL A 62 23.09 -6.64 -6.67
CA VAL A 62 23.33 -5.43 -7.47
C VAL A 62 23.72 -4.27 -6.56
N ASP A 63 23.07 -4.14 -5.41
CA ASP A 63 23.44 -3.22 -4.32
C ASP A 63 24.92 -3.34 -3.97
N LYS A 64 25.41 -4.55 -3.73
CA LYS A 64 26.82 -4.81 -3.38
C LYS A 64 27.77 -4.55 -4.54
N LYS A 65 27.37 -4.95 -5.75
CA LYS A 65 28.17 -4.78 -6.97
C LYS A 65 28.47 -3.30 -7.25
N TYR A 66 27.50 -2.42 -6.99
CA TYR A 66 27.62 -0.99 -7.24
C TYR A 66 27.90 -0.16 -5.97
N GLY A 67 28.01 -0.82 -4.81
CA GLY A 67 28.30 -0.14 -3.53
C GLY A 67 27.18 0.80 -3.08
N LEU A 68 25.92 0.45 -3.36
CA LEU A 68 24.77 1.25 -2.98
C LEU A 68 24.59 1.23 -1.45
N THR A 69 24.26 2.39 -0.89
CA THR A 69 23.92 2.55 0.52
C THR A 69 22.50 2.06 0.82
N ASP A 70 22.21 1.82 2.10
CA ASP A 70 20.86 1.42 2.53
C ASP A 70 19.82 2.49 2.19
N GLU A 71 20.20 3.77 2.28
CA GLU A 71 19.36 4.92 1.89
C GLU A 71 19.03 4.90 0.38
N GLU A 72 20.02 4.63 -0.48
CA GLU A 72 19.82 4.54 -1.93
C GLU A 72 18.97 3.33 -2.32
N VAL A 73 19.14 2.19 -1.63
CA VAL A 73 18.29 1.00 -1.82
C VAL A 73 16.86 1.28 -1.36
N ALA A 74 16.66 2.00 -0.25
CA ALA A 74 15.34 2.34 0.27
C ALA A 74 14.53 3.20 -0.72
N ILE A 75 15.18 4.09 -1.49
CA ILE A 75 14.53 4.90 -2.52
C ILE A 75 13.84 4.01 -3.58
N MET A 76 14.40 2.83 -3.89
CA MET A 76 13.81 1.91 -4.87
C MET A 76 12.45 1.33 -4.40
N ALA A 77 12.20 1.32 -3.09
CA ALA A 77 10.92 0.92 -2.50
C ALA A 77 9.97 2.11 -2.23
N GLY A 78 10.40 3.35 -2.52
CA GLY A 78 9.66 4.58 -2.22
C GLY A 78 8.38 4.74 -3.04
N SER A 79 7.27 5.01 -2.36
CA SER A 79 5.93 5.14 -2.98
C SER A 79 5.68 6.52 -3.56
#